data_AF-A0A1H6T226-F1
#
_entry.id   AF-A0A1H6T226-F1
#
_cell.length_a   1.000
_cell.length_b   1.000
_cell.length_c   1.000
_cell.angle_alpha   90.00
_cell.angle_beta   90.00
_cell.angle_gamma   90.00
#
_symmetry.space_group_name_H-M   'P 1'
#
loop_
_entity.id
_entity.type
_entity.pdbx_description
1 polymer ?
#
loop_
_entity_poly.entity_id
_entity_poly.type
_entity_poly.pdbx_seq_one_letter_code
_entity_poly.pdbx_strand_id
1 'polypeptide(L)' 'MDLNYLLFRHQTALMGAAASLCRDATMSHRRDVAHYARQIGILRAAMGATALMPLPVA' A
#
# COMPACT_ATOMS: atom_id res chain seq x y z
N MET A 1 14.10 -0.34 -2.52
CA MET A 1 13.34 -1.13 -1.52
C MET A 1 13.03 -2.47 -2.11
N ASP A 2 13.11 -3.53 -1.31
CA ASP A 2 12.64 -4.85 -1.73
C ASP A 2 11.11 -4.97 -1.63
N LEU A 3 10.56 -6.06 -2.18
CA LEU A 3 9.13 -6.35 -2.15
C LEU A 3 8.61 -6.58 -0.72
N ASN A 4 9.39 -7.23 0.14
CA ASN A 4 8.96 -7.59 1.50
C ASN A 4 8.75 -6.35 2.37
N TYR A 5 9.66 -5.37 2.27
CA TYR A 5 9.54 -4.08 2.90
C TYR A 5 8.27 -3.36 2.44
N LEU A 6 8.02 -3.33 1.13
CA LEU A 6 6.83 -2.66 0.57
C LEU A 6 5.54 -3.32 1.04
N LEU A 7 5.48 -4.66 1.05
CA LEU A 7 4.32 -5.42 1.54
C LEU A 7 4.09 -5.18 3.03
N PHE A 8 5.13 -5.24 3.85
CA PHE A 8 5.04 -4.99 5.30
C PHE A 8 4.51 -3.59 5.60
N ARG A 9 5.06 -2.56 4.92
CA ARG A 9 4.63 -1.17 5.11
C ARG A 9 3.21 -0.93 4.58
N HIS A 10 2.84 -1.54 3.46
CA HIS A 10 1.47 -1.49 2.94
C HIS A 10 0.48 -2.07 3.95
N GLN A 11 0.77 -3.23 4.54
CA GLN A 11 -0.07 -3.86 5.55
C GLN A 11 -0.19 -3.00 6.82
N THR A 12 0.91 -2.42 7.29
CA THR A 12 0.91 -1.53 8.46
C THR A 12 0.05 -0.28 8.19
N ALA A 13 0.15 0.30 6.99
CA ALA A 13 -0.66 1.45 6.61
C ALA A 13 -2.16 1.10 6.51
N LEU A 14 -2.52 -0.09 6.01
CA LEU A 14 -3.90 -0.58 6.00
C LEU A 14 -4.45 -0.73 7.43
N MET A 15 -3.68 -1.33 8.33
CA MET A 15 -4.06 -1.47 9.74
C MET A 15 -4.24 -0.11 10.40
N GLY A 16 -3.33 0.85 10.14
CA GLY A 16 -3.44 2.22 10.64
C GLY A 16 -4.68 2.95 10.12
N ALA A 17 -5.00 2.81 8.82
CA ALA A 17 -6.20 3.41 8.23
C ALA A 17 -7.50 2.85 8.84
N ALA A 18 -7.51 1.56 9.21
CA ALA A 18 -8.66 0.91 9.82
C ALA A 18 -8.82 1.24 11.32
N ALA A 19 -7.71 1.42 12.04
CA ALA A 19 -7.71 1.63 13.49
C ALA A 19 -7.73 3.11 13.90
N SER A 20 -7.44 4.05 12.99
CA SER A 20 -7.34 5.46 13.33
C SER A 20 -8.71 6.10 13.59
N LEU A 21 -8.83 6.78 14.73
CA LEU A 21 -10.00 7.58 15.09
C LEU A 21 -9.93 9.01 14.55
N CYS A 22 -8.76 9.43 14.04
CA CYS A 22 -8.56 10.77 13.48
C CYS A 22 -8.68 10.73 11.96
N ARG A 23 -9.50 11.63 11.40
CA ARG A 23 -9.74 11.73 9.96
C ARG A 23 -8.46 12.03 9.18
N ASP A 24 -7.63 12.94 9.67
CA ASP A 24 -6.41 13.32 8.97
C ASP A 24 -5.37 12.19 8.98
N ALA A 25 -5.25 11.49 10.11
CA ALA A 25 -4.40 10.31 10.21
C ALA A 25 -4.91 9.18 9.28
N THR A 26 -6.22 8.95 9.23
CA THR A 26 -6.85 8.00 8.28
C THR A 26 -6.50 8.35 6.83
N MET A 27 -6.63 9.62 6.45
CA MET A 27 -6.28 10.08 5.11
C MET A 27 -4.80 9.95 4.80
N SER A 28 -3.93 10.22 5.78
CA SER A 28 -2.49 9.98 5.64
C SER A 28 -2.19 8.51 5.39
N HIS A 29 -2.77 7.61 6.19
CA HIS A 29 -2.59 6.17 6.00
C HIS A 29 -3.14 5.69 4.65
N ARG A 30 -4.29 6.20 4.18
CA ARG A 30 -4.80 5.88 2.84
C ARG A 30 -3.84 6.33 1.72
N ARG A 31 -3.19 7.49 1.87
CA ARG A 31 -2.16 7.95 0.92
C ARG A 31 -0.95 7.01 0.91
N ASP A 32 -0.50 6.58 2.09
CA ASP A 32 0.61 5.62 2.22
C ASP A 32 0.25 4.26 1.58
N VAL A 33 -0.96 3.76 1.82
CA VAL A 33 -1.48 2.53 1.21
C VAL A 33 -1.42 2.62 -0.32
N ALA A 34 -1.92 3.72 -0.91
CA ALA A 34 -1.89 3.94 -2.35
C ALA A 34 -0.46 4.07 -2.90
N HIS A 35 0.44 4.73 -2.15
CA HIS A 35 1.85 4.84 -2.51
C HIS A 35 2.53 3.47 -2.57
N TYR A 36 2.38 2.66 -1.52
CA TYR A 36 3.01 1.33 -1.47
C TYR A 36 2.40 0.36 -2.49
N ALA A 37 1.08 0.39 -2.73
CA ALA A 37 0.44 -0.42 -3.76
C ALA A 37 1.01 -0.13 -5.16
N ARG A 38 1.25 1.15 -5.47
CA ARG A 38 1.87 1.57 -6.73
C ARG A 38 3.31 1.06 -6.84
N GLN A 39 4.12 1.23 -5.81
CA GLN A 39 5.50 0.75 -5.77
C GLN A 39 5.58 -0.78 -5.94
N ILE A 40 4.68 -1.53 -5.29
CA ILE A 40 4.56 -2.98 -5.45
C ILE A 40 4.22 -3.33 -6.90
N GLY A 41 3.26 -2.64 -7.52
CA GLY A 41 2.90 -2.85 -8.92
C GLY A 41 4.07 -2.64 -9.88
N ILE A 42 4.82 -1.55 -9.70
CA ILE A 42 6.03 -1.24 -10.50
C ILE A 42 7.08 -2.35 -10.34
N LEU A 43 7.35 -2.76 -9.09
CA LEU A 43 8.36 -3.78 -8.82
C LEU A 43 7.94 -5.15 -9.38
N ARG A 44 6.67 -5.53 -9.25
CA ARG A 44 6.13 -6.77 -9.83
C ARG A 44 6.23 -6.76 -11.36
N ALA A 45 5.88 -5.64 -12.01
CA ALA A 45 6.02 -5.50 -13.46
C ALA A 45 7.49 -5.63 -13.91
N ALA A 46 8.44 -5.02 -13.18
CA ALA A 46 9.87 -5.14 -13.45
C ALA A 46 10.39 -6.58 -13.28
N MET A 47 9.79 -7.37 -12.38
CA MET A 47 10.10 -8.79 -12.19
C MET A 47 9.36 -9.74 -13.15
N GLY A 48 8.56 -9.21 -14.09
CA GLY A 48 7.73 -10.03 -14.99
C GLY A 48 6.52 -10.68 -14.32
N ALA A 49 6.19 -10.30 -13.08
CA ALA A 49 5.02 -10.78 -12.36
C ALA A 49 3.76 -9.98 -12.77
N THR A 50 2.92 -10.58 -13.61
CA THR A 50 1.72 -9.96 -14.21
C THR A 50 0.46 -10.00 -13.34
N ALA A 51 0.55 -10.37 -12.06
CA ALA A 51 -0.61 -10.42 -11.18
C ALA A 51 -1.01 -9.02 -10.69
N LEU A 52 -2.15 -8.52 -11.18
CA LEU A 52 -2.79 -7.29 -10.74
C LEU A 52 -3.08 -7.36 -9.24
N MET A 53 -2.56 -6.40 -8.47
CA MET A 53 -2.92 -6.23 -7.07
C MET A 53 -4.16 -5.33 -7.00
N PRO A 54 -5.23 -5.71 -6.27
CA PRO A 54 -6.39 -4.84 -6.13
C PRO A 54 -5.98 -3.55 -5.42
N LEU A 55 -6.14 -2.41 -6.12
CA LEU A 55 -6.00 -1.09 -5.51
C LEU A 55 -7.21 -0.84 -4.61
N PRO A 56 -7.01 -0.32 -3.39
CA PRO A 56 -8.13 0.08 -2.55
C PRO A 56 -8.87 1.25 -3.21
N VAL A 57 -10.17 1.07 -3.43
CA VAL A 57 -11.06 2.13 -3.93
C VAL A 57 -11.20 3.19 -2.83
N ALA A 58 -11.05 4.45 -3.24
CA ALA A 58 -10.96 5.63 -2.38
C ALA A 58 -12.22 5.90 -1.54
#